data_AF-A0AAD5H7X9-F1
#
_entry.id   AF-A0AAD5H7X9-F1
#
_cell.length_a   1.000
_cell.length_b   1.000
_cell.length_c   1.000
_cell.angle_alpha   90.00
_cell.angle_beta   90.00
_cell.angle_gamma   90.00
#
_symmetry.space_group_name_H-M   'P 1'
#
loop_
_entity.id
_entity.type
_entity.pdbx_description
1 polymer ?
#
loop_
_entity_poly.entity_id
_entity_poly.type
_entity_poly.pdbx_seq_one_letter_code
_entity_poly.pdbx_strand_id
1 'polypeptide(L)'
;MDAQQPPAGARATINDLPNDVLLKIAEMGFTSRVSPLWDRGDLLHQAATLACVGSSACTTLAHAMFTALSPRMGAELPNSVTEASPVKDLKAACKHWGLSVQDSVADEDGEAPTHCLVTGATRAELEGWSQRRVTLNAAKKMFSVYKWHVEQLPHQLEQVHGGKAGVPSKTYLLQDVKRMAIKQHGDDYQKILDNREADKQRWEEIKEESQQKRNQRLAELRAELVRRGRTTADIDRMLSIAPACSYIERIHWASHGPYDFRFFMTLEARINYDTWQPPRSMSQYKVQEARFERAADSSVRAAAGAARRLEDLQSPAVDAPASLLPELQRTWAVLHPAG
;
A
#
# COMPACT_ATOMS: atom_id res chain seq x y z
N MET A 1 15.05 -18.63 61.02
CA MET A 1 15.84 -18.08 59.90
C MET A 1 15.13 -16.81 59.49
N ASP A 2 15.62 -15.70 60.01
CA ASP A 2 14.95 -14.41 59.94
C ASP A 2 14.97 -13.90 58.50
N ALA A 3 13.77 -13.62 57.98
CA ALA A 3 13.59 -12.91 56.73
C ALA A 3 14.09 -11.48 56.94
N GLN A 4 15.28 -11.18 56.45
CA GLN A 4 15.81 -9.82 56.40
C GLN A 4 14.83 -8.93 55.63
N GLN A 5 14.21 -7.98 56.32
CA GLN A 5 13.47 -6.90 55.69
C GLN A 5 14.42 -6.11 54.78
N PRO A 6 14.05 -5.85 53.52
CA PRO A 6 14.87 -5.05 52.62
C PRO A 6 14.98 -3.62 53.17
N PRO A 7 16.13 -2.95 52.98
CA PRO A 7 16.38 -1.63 53.52
C PRO A 7 15.37 -0.61 52.98
N ALA A 8 14.83 0.21 53.88
CA ALA A 8 13.89 1.28 53.56
C ALA A 8 14.54 2.26 52.56
N GLY A 9 14.13 2.17 51.29
CA GLY A 9 14.68 2.96 50.19
C GLY A 9 15.00 2.16 48.92
N ALA A 10 15.01 0.81 48.98
CA ALA A 10 15.09 -0.01 47.77
C ALA A 10 13.82 0.19 46.93
N ARG A 11 13.94 0.89 45.79
CA ARG A 11 12.86 0.91 44.80
C ARG A 11 12.60 -0.52 44.36
N ALA A 12 11.36 -0.99 44.53
CA ALA A 12 10.94 -2.28 44.00
C ALA A 12 11.36 -2.38 42.54
N THR A 13 12.15 -3.40 42.24
CA THR A 13 12.65 -3.72 40.91
C THR A 13 11.73 -4.76 40.27
N ILE A 14 11.88 -4.97 38.97
CA ILE A 14 11.09 -5.99 38.25
C ILE A 14 11.32 -7.42 38.81
N ASN A 15 12.43 -7.64 39.51
CA ASN A 15 12.78 -8.91 40.15
C ASN A 15 11.93 -9.19 41.41
N ASP A 16 11.24 -8.18 41.94
CA ASP A 16 10.37 -8.30 43.11
C ASP A 16 8.91 -8.66 42.71
N LEU A 17 8.61 -8.73 41.41
CA LEU A 17 7.29 -9.10 40.91
C LEU A 17 7.13 -10.63 40.83
N PRO A 18 5.98 -11.17 41.26
CA PRO A 18 5.70 -12.59 41.13
C PRO A 18 5.45 -13.00 39.67
N ASN A 19 5.73 -14.27 39.35
CA ASN A 19 5.75 -14.79 37.98
C ASN A 19 4.41 -14.64 37.24
N ASP A 20 3.29 -14.77 37.94
CA ASP A 20 1.94 -14.58 37.37
C ASP A 20 1.70 -13.14 36.90
N VAL A 21 2.21 -12.16 37.64
CA VAL A 21 2.17 -10.74 37.26
C VAL A 21 3.07 -10.48 36.06
N LEU A 22 4.26 -11.08 36.01
CA LEU A 22 5.17 -10.98 34.86
C LEU A 22 4.55 -11.57 33.59
N LEU A 23 3.93 -12.75 33.68
CA LEU A 23 3.21 -13.36 32.56
C LEU A 23 2.05 -12.49 32.07
N LYS A 24 1.29 -11.88 33.01
CA LYS A 24 0.19 -10.98 32.66
C LYS A 24 0.67 -9.67 32.03
N ILE A 25 1.82 -9.14 32.45
CA ILE A 25 2.48 -7.99 31.80
C ILE A 25 2.85 -8.37 30.36
N ALA A 26 3.40 -9.57 30.15
CA ALA A 26 3.73 -10.05 28.82
C ALA A 26 2.48 -10.18 27.92
N GLU A 27 1.40 -10.77 28.42
CA GLU A 27 0.13 -10.88 27.68
C GLU A 27 -0.50 -9.51 27.36
N MET A 28 -0.54 -8.60 28.33
CA MET A 28 -1.10 -7.27 28.14
C MET A 28 -0.28 -6.43 27.16
N GLY A 29 1.06 -6.53 27.20
CA GLY A 29 1.96 -5.73 26.38
C GLY A 29 2.19 -6.29 24.97
N PHE A 30 2.27 -7.62 24.81
CA PHE A 30 2.78 -8.25 23.58
C PHE A 30 1.71 -8.91 22.71
N THR A 31 0.69 -9.55 23.29
CA THR A 31 -0.30 -10.33 22.52
C THR A 31 -1.62 -9.59 22.31
N SER A 32 -1.95 -8.60 23.14
CA SER A 32 -3.26 -7.94 23.13
C SER A 32 -3.39 -6.77 22.13
N ARG A 33 -2.28 -6.20 21.64
CA ARG A 33 -2.29 -5.05 20.72
C ARG A 33 -1.30 -5.27 19.58
N VAL A 34 -1.80 -5.67 18.40
CA VAL A 34 -0.99 -5.74 17.17
C VAL A 34 -0.57 -4.32 16.79
N SER A 35 0.61 -3.90 17.22
CA SER A 35 1.20 -2.61 16.85
C SER A 35 2.19 -2.80 15.69
N PRO A 36 2.05 -2.09 14.56
CA PRO A 36 3.05 -2.11 13.50
C PRO A 36 4.37 -1.45 13.93
N LEU A 37 4.41 -0.76 15.09
CA LEU A 37 5.65 -0.24 15.68
C LEU A 37 6.51 -1.34 16.29
N TRP A 38 5.90 -2.44 16.72
CA TRP A 38 6.56 -3.59 17.35
C TRP A 38 6.25 -4.84 16.53
N ASP A 39 7.07 -5.12 15.53
CA ASP A 39 6.92 -6.35 14.75
C ASP A 39 7.58 -7.54 15.45
N ARG A 40 7.39 -8.73 14.86
CA ARG A 40 7.95 -9.98 15.38
C ARG A 40 9.46 -9.90 15.59
N GLY A 41 10.20 -9.20 14.72
CA GLY A 41 11.64 -9.00 14.85
C GLY A 41 11.99 -8.14 16.06
N ASP A 42 11.28 -7.03 16.27
CA ASP A 42 11.50 -6.17 17.45
C ASP A 42 11.23 -6.92 18.76
N LEU A 43 10.16 -7.72 18.78
CA LEU A 43 9.79 -8.53 19.94
C LEU A 43 10.81 -9.64 20.20
N LEU A 44 11.33 -10.29 19.16
CA LEU A 44 12.42 -11.26 19.28
C LEU A 44 13.70 -10.60 19.79
N HIS A 45 14.01 -9.37 19.35
CA HIS A 45 15.18 -8.64 19.82
C HIS A 45 15.06 -8.30 21.31
N GLN A 46 13.91 -7.78 21.75
CA GLN A 46 13.65 -7.49 23.15
C GLN A 46 13.69 -8.76 24.02
N ALA A 47 13.12 -9.87 23.54
CA ALA A 47 13.19 -11.16 24.23
C ALA A 47 14.66 -11.62 24.39
N ALA A 48 15.48 -11.47 23.35
CA ALA A 48 16.91 -11.77 23.41
C ALA A 48 17.64 -10.84 24.39
N THR A 49 17.37 -9.53 24.36
CA THR A 49 17.95 -8.57 25.32
C THR A 49 17.59 -8.93 26.76
N LEU A 50 16.31 -9.24 27.03
CA LEU A 50 15.85 -9.66 28.36
C LEU A 50 16.51 -10.96 28.82
N ALA A 51 16.69 -11.93 27.93
CA ALA A 51 17.41 -13.16 28.25
C ALA A 51 18.89 -12.90 28.61
N CYS A 52 19.53 -11.91 27.97
CA CYS A 52 20.91 -11.53 28.24
C CYS A 52 21.11 -10.77 29.56
N VAL A 53 20.07 -10.17 30.16
CA VAL A 53 20.17 -9.45 31.45
C VAL A 53 20.47 -10.41 32.61
N GLY A 54 20.09 -11.69 32.50
CA GLY A 54 20.44 -12.73 33.46
C GLY A 54 19.69 -12.71 34.80
N SER A 55 18.65 -11.87 34.95
CA SER A 55 17.78 -11.89 36.13
C SER A 55 16.59 -12.84 35.94
N SER A 56 16.11 -13.46 37.03
CA SER A 56 15.01 -14.44 36.96
C SER A 56 13.75 -13.85 36.30
N ALA A 57 13.35 -12.64 36.69
CA ALA A 57 12.17 -11.97 36.12
C ALA A 57 12.33 -11.63 34.62
N CYS A 58 13.52 -11.18 34.21
CA CYS A 58 13.80 -10.91 32.79
C CYS A 58 13.80 -12.20 31.97
N THR A 59 14.35 -13.30 32.52
CA THR A 59 14.31 -14.62 31.87
C THR A 59 12.87 -15.15 31.74
N THR A 60 12.03 -14.98 32.76
CA THR A 60 10.60 -15.37 32.70
C THR A 60 9.85 -14.59 31.62
N LEU A 61 10.07 -13.27 31.53
CA LEU A 61 9.49 -12.43 30.48
C LEU A 61 10.00 -12.82 29.09
N ALA A 62 11.32 -13.01 28.94
CA ALA A 62 11.91 -13.46 27.69
C ALA A 62 11.32 -14.79 27.22
N HIS A 63 11.18 -15.77 28.13
CA HIS A 63 10.59 -17.07 27.83
C HIS A 63 9.13 -16.96 27.38
N ALA A 64 8.33 -16.14 28.07
CA ALA A 64 6.94 -15.89 27.68
C ALA A 64 6.85 -15.25 26.28
N MET A 65 7.72 -14.28 26.00
CA MET A 65 7.80 -13.64 24.68
C MET A 65 8.20 -14.63 23.60
N PHE A 66 9.25 -15.43 23.81
CA PHE A 66 9.66 -16.43 22.83
C PHE A 66 8.59 -17.50 22.59
N THR A 67 7.86 -17.91 23.63
CA THR A 67 6.75 -18.87 23.51
C THR A 67 5.61 -18.32 22.66
N ALA A 68 5.27 -17.04 22.85
CA ALA A 68 4.25 -16.37 22.03
C ALA A 68 4.69 -16.16 20.57
N LEU A 69 5.98 -15.90 20.33
CA LEU A 69 6.53 -15.61 19.00
C LEU A 69 6.86 -16.88 18.21
N SER A 70 7.19 -17.98 18.89
CA SER A 70 7.55 -19.26 18.30
C SER A 70 6.48 -20.31 18.59
N PRO A 71 5.59 -20.63 17.63
CA PRO A 71 4.54 -21.63 17.80
C PRO A 71 5.06 -23.07 17.99
N ARG A 72 6.38 -23.28 17.97
CA ARG A 72 7.05 -24.58 18.15
C ARG A 72 7.97 -24.63 19.39
N MET A 73 7.94 -23.59 20.22
CA MET A 73 8.70 -23.58 21.47
C MET A 73 8.19 -24.68 22.41
N GLY A 74 9.09 -25.56 22.87
CA GLY A 74 8.75 -26.71 23.71
C GLY A 74 8.15 -27.91 22.96
N ALA A 75 8.00 -27.83 21.63
CA ALA A 75 7.59 -28.99 20.84
C ALA A 75 8.76 -29.99 20.74
N GLU A 76 8.45 -31.29 20.84
CA GLU A 76 9.43 -32.34 20.59
C GLU A 76 10.02 -32.17 19.19
N LEU A 77 11.36 -32.18 19.10
CA LEU A 77 12.03 -32.13 17.81
C LEU A 77 11.63 -33.37 17.00
N PRO A 78 11.35 -33.21 15.70
CA PRO A 78 10.92 -34.31 14.84
C PRO A 78 11.97 -35.43 14.88
N ASN A 79 11.50 -36.67 14.84
CA ASN A 79 12.31 -37.89 14.94
C ASN A 79 12.96 -38.12 16.31
N SER A 80 12.37 -37.62 17.41
CA SER A 80 12.86 -37.82 18.79
C SER A 80 14.30 -37.30 19.01
N VAL A 81 14.68 -36.29 18.24
CA VAL A 81 15.97 -35.63 18.37
C VAL A 81 15.95 -34.83 19.67
N THR A 82 17.05 -34.79 20.40
CA THR A 82 17.19 -33.99 21.62
C THR A 82 18.33 -33.00 21.45
N GLU A 83 18.46 -32.03 22.35
CA GLU A 83 19.60 -31.10 22.33
C GLU A 83 20.96 -31.81 22.46
N ALA A 84 20.97 -33.06 22.96
CA ALA A 84 22.14 -33.91 23.05
C ALA A 84 22.42 -34.74 21.76
N SER A 85 21.54 -34.67 20.76
CA SER A 85 21.71 -35.42 19.52
C SER A 85 22.81 -34.83 18.63
N PRO A 86 23.43 -35.64 17.75
CA PRO A 86 24.43 -35.16 16.81
C PRO A 86 23.94 -33.98 15.95
N VAL A 87 24.83 -33.04 15.64
CA VAL A 87 24.55 -31.82 14.85
C VAL A 87 23.83 -32.12 13.53
N LYS A 88 24.16 -33.25 12.89
CA LYS A 88 23.51 -33.70 11.64
C LYS A 88 22.00 -33.93 11.82
N ASP A 89 21.60 -34.51 12.95
CA ASP A 89 20.21 -34.86 13.23
C ASP A 89 19.41 -33.63 13.67
N LEU A 90 20.05 -32.73 14.43
CA LEU A 90 19.52 -31.39 14.73
C LEU A 90 19.30 -30.57 13.45
N LYS A 91 20.24 -30.59 12.50
CA LYS A 91 20.09 -29.94 11.19
C LYS A 91 18.93 -30.53 10.38
N ALA A 92 18.78 -31.85 10.37
CA ALA A 92 17.67 -32.53 9.70
C ALA A 92 16.32 -32.14 10.32
N ALA A 93 16.25 -32.03 11.64
CA ALA A 93 15.07 -31.57 12.36
C ALA A 93 14.73 -30.10 12.03
N CYS A 94 15.72 -29.20 12.03
CA CYS A 94 15.53 -27.80 11.63
C CYS A 94 15.07 -27.67 10.17
N LYS A 95 15.64 -28.47 9.25
CA LYS A 95 15.23 -28.52 7.84
C LYS A 95 13.80 -29.04 7.68
N HIS A 96 13.41 -30.07 8.43
CA HIS A 96 12.03 -30.58 8.47
C HIS A 96 11.05 -29.49 8.94
N TRP A 97 11.51 -28.61 9.83
CA TRP A 97 10.75 -27.46 10.29
C TRP A 97 10.75 -26.26 9.34
N GLY A 98 11.45 -26.32 8.21
CA GLY A 98 11.52 -25.24 7.23
C GLY A 98 12.50 -24.12 7.59
N LEU A 99 13.41 -24.36 8.54
CA LEU A 99 14.44 -23.41 8.95
C LEU A 99 15.71 -23.62 8.12
N SER A 100 16.23 -22.56 7.51
CA SER A 100 17.54 -22.58 6.86
C SER A 100 18.63 -22.36 7.91
N VAL A 101 19.40 -23.40 8.21
CA VAL A 101 20.56 -23.32 9.09
C VAL A 101 21.77 -23.02 8.21
N GLN A 102 22.46 -21.90 8.44
CA GLN A 102 23.72 -21.60 7.75
C GLN A 102 24.81 -22.61 8.16
N ASP A 103 25.55 -23.11 7.17
CA ASP A 103 26.69 -24.01 7.36
C ASP A 103 27.88 -23.24 7.90
N SER A 104 27.89 -23.00 9.21
CA SER A 104 29.09 -22.62 9.93
C SER A 104 29.45 -23.82 10.80
N VAL A 105 30.31 -24.70 10.26
CA VAL A 105 30.93 -25.80 11.03
C VAL A 105 31.91 -25.23 12.07
N ALA A 106 32.29 -23.97 11.89
CA ALA A 106 33.10 -23.16 12.79
C ALA A 106 32.59 -21.71 12.82
N ASP A 107 32.79 -21.01 13.95
CA ASP A 107 32.66 -19.55 14.02
C ASP A 107 33.76 -18.82 13.21
N GLU A 108 33.80 -17.47 13.25
CA GLU A 108 34.80 -16.69 12.51
C GLU A 108 36.26 -17.03 12.90
N ASP A 109 36.44 -17.70 14.05
CA ASP A 109 37.74 -18.08 14.62
C ASP A 109 38.08 -19.57 14.40
N GLY A 110 37.22 -20.34 13.72
CA GLY A 110 37.51 -21.75 13.40
C GLY A 110 37.02 -22.75 14.46
N GLU A 111 36.31 -22.31 15.50
CA GLU A 111 35.90 -23.13 16.65
C GLU A 111 34.44 -23.58 16.56
N ALA A 112 34.13 -24.70 17.24
CA ALA A 112 32.77 -25.22 17.31
C ALA A 112 31.85 -24.15 17.92
N PRO A 113 30.70 -23.82 17.29
CA PRO A 113 29.87 -22.70 17.70
C PRO A 113 29.40 -22.90 19.15
N THR A 114 29.85 -21.99 20.02
CA THR A 114 29.51 -21.95 21.46
C THR A 114 28.05 -21.62 21.74
N HIS A 115 27.26 -21.29 20.71
CA HIS A 115 25.85 -20.95 20.82
C HIS A 115 24.96 -21.94 20.06
N CYS A 116 23.82 -22.31 20.67
CA CYS A 116 22.85 -23.26 20.11
C CYS A 116 22.41 -22.86 18.69
N LEU A 117 22.26 -23.83 17.78
CA LEU A 117 21.82 -23.64 16.38
C LEU A 117 20.53 -22.81 16.22
N VAL A 118 19.67 -22.81 17.24
CA VAL A 118 18.45 -21.97 17.31
C VAL A 118 18.80 -20.48 17.35
N THR A 119 19.89 -20.09 18.02
CA THR A 119 20.39 -18.70 18.04
C THR A 119 20.84 -18.23 16.66
N GLY A 120 21.36 -19.13 15.79
CA GLY A 120 21.74 -18.80 14.42
C GLY A 120 20.53 -18.52 13.51
N ALA A 121 19.48 -19.34 13.60
CA ALA A 121 18.23 -19.11 12.86
C ALA A 121 17.52 -17.83 13.33
N THR A 122 17.47 -17.60 14.65
CA THR A 122 16.93 -16.34 15.20
C THR A 122 17.79 -15.14 14.82
N ARG A 123 19.12 -15.28 14.74
CA ARG A 123 20.02 -14.20 14.28
C ARG A 123 19.81 -13.87 12.81
N ALA A 124 19.70 -14.87 11.92
CA ALA A 124 19.39 -14.65 10.51
C ALA A 124 17.99 -14.07 10.31
N GLU A 125 17.01 -14.50 11.11
CA GLU A 125 15.66 -13.93 11.12
C GLU A 125 15.72 -12.46 11.56
N LEU A 126 16.38 -12.14 12.67
CA LEU A 126 16.59 -10.78 13.18
C LEU A 126 17.34 -9.90 12.18
N GLU A 127 18.35 -10.44 11.49
CA GLU A 127 19.08 -9.73 10.44
C GLU A 127 18.16 -9.41 9.26
N GLY A 128 17.35 -10.37 8.82
CA GLY A 128 16.33 -10.16 7.78
C GLY A 128 15.28 -9.11 8.17
N TRP A 129 14.85 -9.09 9.43
CA TRP A 129 13.94 -8.07 9.96
C TRP A 129 14.61 -6.69 10.06
N SER A 130 15.88 -6.64 10.47
CA SER A 130 16.64 -5.39 10.59
C SER A 130 16.81 -4.70 9.23
N GLN A 131 16.92 -5.47 8.15
CA GLN A 131 17.08 -4.98 6.78
C GLN A 131 15.74 -4.78 6.05
N ARG A 132 14.61 -5.05 6.71
CA ARG A 132 13.29 -4.97 6.06
C ARG A 132 13.01 -3.54 5.59
N ARG A 133 12.61 -3.41 4.33
CA ARG A 133 12.28 -2.11 3.70
C ARG A 133 10.80 -1.98 3.38
N VAL A 134 10.31 -0.74 3.34
CA VAL A 134 8.92 -0.39 3.01
C VAL A 134 8.86 0.76 2.02
N THR A 135 7.82 0.79 1.18
CA THR A 135 7.60 1.90 0.24
C THR A 135 7.05 3.14 0.96
N LEU A 136 7.20 4.32 0.34
CA LEU A 136 6.62 5.57 0.85
C LEU A 136 5.11 5.46 1.13
N ASN A 137 4.36 4.84 0.21
CA ASN A 137 2.92 4.68 0.37
C ASN A 137 2.57 3.73 1.52
N ALA A 138 3.32 2.63 1.65
CA ALA A 138 3.16 1.72 2.78
C ALA A 138 3.50 2.41 4.11
N ALA A 139 4.59 3.19 4.16
CA ALA A 139 4.98 3.95 5.35
C ALA A 139 3.87 4.92 5.80
N LYS A 140 3.34 5.73 4.88
CA LYS A 140 2.22 6.65 5.15
C LYS A 140 0.98 5.89 5.64
N LYS A 141 0.62 4.81 4.96
CA LYS A 141 -0.58 4.02 5.27
C LYS A 141 -0.46 3.28 6.61
N MET A 142 0.73 2.76 6.96
CA MET A 142 0.94 1.93 8.15
C MET A 142 1.33 2.71 9.40
N PHE A 143 1.90 3.90 9.25
CA PHE A 143 2.39 4.70 10.37
C PHE A 143 1.81 6.12 10.44
N SER A 144 0.95 6.51 9.51
CA SER A 144 0.35 7.87 9.45
C SER A 144 1.41 8.97 9.51
N VAL A 145 2.56 8.73 8.88
CA VAL A 145 3.69 9.67 8.84
C VAL A 145 3.56 10.60 7.64
N TYR A 146 4.08 11.82 7.78
CA TYR A 146 4.06 12.77 6.67
C TYR A 146 5.06 12.42 5.57
N LYS A 147 4.65 12.65 4.31
CA LYS A 147 5.47 12.39 3.14
C LYS A 147 6.85 13.06 3.23
N TRP A 148 6.87 14.35 3.54
CA TRP A 148 8.08 15.16 3.56
C TRP A 148 9.08 14.73 4.64
N HIS A 149 8.60 14.15 5.74
CA HIS A 149 9.48 13.54 6.74
C HIS A 149 10.12 12.27 6.17
N VAL A 150 9.32 11.34 5.62
CA VAL A 150 9.84 10.07 5.10
C VAL A 150 10.82 10.29 3.95
N GLU A 151 10.60 11.29 3.10
CA GLU A 151 11.50 11.61 1.99
C GLU A 151 12.90 12.07 2.42
N GLN A 152 13.08 12.50 3.68
CA GLN A 152 14.38 12.86 4.24
C GLN A 152 15.17 11.64 4.76
N LEU A 153 14.53 10.47 4.87
CA LEU A 153 15.21 9.25 5.31
C LEU A 153 16.11 8.66 4.21
N PRO A 154 17.18 7.96 4.59
CA PRO A 154 17.96 7.13 3.67
C PRO A 154 17.05 6.16 2.93
N HIS A 155 17.21 6.07 1.61
CA HIS A 155 16.38 5.22 0.75
C HIS A 155 17.22 4.45 -0.26
N GLN A 156 16.68 3.32 -0.70
CA GLN A 156 17.17 2.56 -1.83
C GLN A 156 16.13 2.56 -2.94
N LEU A 157 16.60 2.36 -4.16
CA LEU A 157 15.76 2.22 -5.34
C LEU A 157 15.65 0.72 -5.64
N GLU A 158 14.47 0.15 -5.41
CA GLU A 158 14.21 -1.27 -5.61
C GLU A 158 13.09 -1.47 -6.63
N GLN A 159 13.19 -2.54 -7.43
CA GLN A 159 12.05 -3.00 -8.21
C GLN A 159 11.09 -3.75 -7.28
N VAL A 160 10.02 -3.07 -6.89
CA VAL A 160 9.00 -3.64 -6.00
C VAL A 160 7.93 -4.33 -6.85
N HIS A 161 7.59 -5.57 -6.50
CA HIS A 161 6.48 -6.31 -7.12
C HIS A 161 5.16 -5.53 -6.91
N GLY A 162 4.46 -5.22 -8.00
CA GLY A 162 3.24 -4.39 -8.00
C GLY A 162 3.46 -2.88 -8.18
N GLY A 163 4.71 -2.43 -8.34
CA GLY A 163 5.03 -1.10 -8.85
C GLY A 163 4.87 -0.98 -10.36
N LYS A 164 4.99 0.23 -10.92
CA LYS A 164 5.06 0.41 -12.38
C LYS A 164 6.25 -0.38 -12.94
N ALA A 165 6.01 -1.24 -13.92
CA ALA A 165 7.04 -2.01 -14.59
C ALA A 165 8.19 -1.10 -15.06
N GLY A 166 9.43 -1.47 -14.72
CA GLY A 166 10.63 -0.74 -15.11
C GLY A 166 10.95 0.53 -14.29
N VAL A 167 10.10 0.96 -13.35
CA VAL A 167 10.39 2.13 -12.50
C VAL A 167 10.71 1.67 -11.08
N PRO A 168 11.98 1.81 -10.62
CA PRO A 168 12.32 1.47 -9.26
C PRO A 168 11.61 2.42 -8.29
N SER A 169 11.07 1.85 -7.22
CA SER A 169 10.40 2.60 -6.16
C SER A 169 11.38 2.90 -5.03
N LYS A 170 11.23 4.07 -4.41
CA LYS A 170 11.97 4.39 -3.19
C LYS A 170 11.49 3.50 -2.05
N THR A 171 12.40 2.73 -1.47
CA THR A 171 12.16 1.92 -0.27
C THR A 171 13.03 2.42 0.87
N TYR A 172 12.43 2.48 2.05
CA TYR A 172 12.99 3.04 3.27
C TYR A 172 13.15 1.92 4.28
N LEU A 173 14.19 1.98 5.11
CA LEU A 173 14.36 1.02 6.18
C LEU A 173 13.16 1.13 7.14
N LEU A 174 12.51 -0.01 7.42
CA LEU A 174 11.33 -0.04 8.27
C LEU A 174 11.62 0.53 9.67
N GLN A 175 12.81 0.25 10.19
CA GLN A 175 13.24 0.75 11.50
C GLN A 175 13.32 2.29 11.54
N ASP A 176 13.82 2.93 10.48
CA ASP A 176 13.88 4.39 10.41
C ASP A 176 12.48 5.02 10.33
N VAL A 177 11.58 4.39 9.57
CA VAL A 177 10.18 4.80 9.49
C VAL A 177 9.48 4.67 10.84
N LYS A 178 9.74 3.59 11.60
CA LYS A 178 9.21 3.41 12.96
C LYS A 178 9.72 4.46 13.92
N ARG A 179 11.03 4.73 13.93
CA ARG A 179 11.62 5.80 14.77
C ARG A 179 11.01 7.15 14.44
N MET A 180 10.75 7.41 13.16
CA MET A 180 10.07 8.62 12.72
C MET A 180 8.61 8.68 13.19
N ALA A 181 7.88 7.57 13.11
CA ALA A 181 6.51 7.47 13.60
C ALA A 181 6.44 7.72 15.11
N ILE A 182 7.36 7.13 15.87
CA ILE A 182 7.52 7.36 17.31
C ILE A 182 7.82 8.83 17.62
N LYS A 183 8.72 9.47 16.86
CA LYS A 183 8.99 10.91 17.02
C LYS A 183 7.76 11.78 16.72
N GLN A 184 6.96 11.40 15.73
CA GLN A 184 5.79 12.18 15.30
C GLN A 184 4.58 12.01 16.24
N HIS A 185 4.34 10.78 16.71
CA HIS A 185 3.11 10.43 17.42
C HIS A 185 3.34 10.06 18.90
N GLY A 186 4.58 9.73 19.30
CA GLY A 186 4.90 9.08 20.56
C GLY A 186 4.87 7.55 20.43
N ASP A 187 5.10 6.85 21.54
CA ASP A 187 5.06 5.37 21.59
C ASP A 187 3.62 4.80 21.59
N ASP A 188 2.60 5.66 21.56
CA ASP A 188 1.20 5.26 21.61
C ASP A 188 0.64 5.00 20.21
N TYR A 189 0.44 3.71 19.90
CA TYR A 189 -0.18 3.29 18.65
C TYR A 189 -1.65 3.73 18.53
N GLN A 190 -2.36 3.93 19.64
CA GLN A 190 -3.77 4.36 19.61
C GLN A 190 -3.89 5.74 18.94
N LYS A 191 -2.94 6.63 19.21
CA LYS A 191 -2.89 7.95 18.57
C LYS A 191 -2.72 7.88 17.05
N ILE A 192 -1.99 6.87 16.55
CA ILE A 192 -1.85 6.64 15.10
C ILE A 192 -3.20 6.21 14.49
N LEU A 193 -3.98 5.40 15.20
CA LEU A 193 -5.32 4.98 14.79
C LEU A 193 -6.31 6.15 14.83
N ASP A 194 -6.33 6.92 15.93
CA ASP A 194 -7.21 8.07 16.11
C ASP A 194 -6.96 9.12 15.02
N ASN A 195 -5.68 9.40 14.71
CA ASN A 195 -5.31 10.30 13.63
C ASN A 195 -5.79 9.80 12.25
N ARG A 196 -5.81 8.49 11.99
CA ARG A 196 -6.35 7.97 10.72
C ARG A 196 -7.84 8.15 10.62
N GLU A 197 -8.56 7.90 11.71
CA GLU A 197 -10.00 8.04 11.71
C GLU A 197 -10.37 9.52 11.55
N ALA A 198 -9.65 10.42 12.23
CA ALA A 198 -9.79 11.87 12.05
C ALA A 198 -9.48 12.31 10.60
N ASP A 199 -8.39 11.82 10.00
CA ASP A 199 -8.04 12.12 8.60
C ASP A 199 -9.13 11.63 7.62
N LYS A 200 -9.70 10.45 7.88
CA LYS A 200 -10.79 9.88 7.06
C LYS A 200 -12.06 10.71 7.18
N GLN A 201 -12.45 11.09 8.40
CA GLN A 201 -13.62 11.94 8.65
C GLN A 201 -13.46 13.29 7.96
N ARG A 202 -12.31 13.94 8.16
CA ARG A 202 -11.99 15.22 7.50
C ARG A 202 -12.03 15.13 5.98
N TRP A 203 -11.62 13.99 5.41
CA TRP A 203 -11.67 13.80 3.97
C TRP A 203 -13.11 13.68 3.43
N GLU A 204 -13.99 13.00 4.16
CA GLU A 204 -15.42 12.98 3.82
C GLU A 204 -16.05 14.38 3.98
N GLU A 205 -15.72 15.12 5.04
CA GLU A 205 -16.17 16.51 5.21
C GLU A 205 -15.75 17.41 4.03
N ILE A 206 -14.48 17.35 3.61
CA ILE A 206 -13.98 18.12 2.45
C ILE A 206 -14.72 17.74 1.17
N LYS A 207 -15.02 16.44 1.00
CA LYS A 207 -15.75 15.94 -0.16
C LYS A 207 -17.19 16.43 -0.16
N GLU A 208 -17.85 16.42 0.99
CA GLU A 208 -19.19 16.97 1.18
C GLU A 208 -19.21 18.48 0.94
N GLU A 209 -18.30 19.26 1.53
CA GLU A 209 -18.18 20.70 1.30
C GLU A 209 -17.94 21.03 -0.19
N SER A 210 -17.05 20.28 -0.84
CA SER A 210 -16.75 20.45 -2.26
C SER A 210 -18.00 20.18 -3.11
N GLN A 211 -18.73 19.11 -2.80
CA GLN A 211 -19.98 18.77 -3.47
C GLN A 211 -21.07 19.83 -3.22
N GLN A 212 -21.20 20.35 -1.99
CA GLN A 212 -22.13 21.42 -1.65
C GLN A 212 -21.81 22.71 -2.42
N LYS A 213 -20.55 23.16 -2.41
CA LYS A 213 -20.11 24.34 -3.18
C LYS A 213 -20.36 24.17 -4.67
N ARG A 214 -20.16 22.96 -5.22
CA ARG A 214 -20.49 22.64 -6.60
C ARG A 214 -21.99 22.75 -6.87
N ASN A 215 -22.82 22.15 -6.02
CA ASN A 215 -24.27 22.18 -6.15
C ASN A 215 -24.81 23.61 -6.05
N GLN A 216 -24.26 24.44 -5.16
CA GLN A 216 -24.61 25.85 -5.02
C GLN A 216 -24.31 26.64 -6.30
N ARG A 217 -23.10 26.50 -6.86
CA ARG A 217 -22.73 27.14 -8.13
C ARG A 217 -23.63 26.69 -9.29
N LEU A 218 -23.99 25.40 -9.33
CA LEU A 218 -24.92 24.89 -10.33
C LEU A 218 -26.33 25.48 -10.16
N ALA A 219 -26.80 25.64 -8.92
CA ALA A 219 -28.10 26.25 -8.64
C ALA A 219 -28.14 27.74 -9.04
N GLU A 220 -27.10 28.50 -8.73
CA GLU A 220 -26.95 29.91 -9.14
C GLU A 220 -26.95 30.05 -10.67
N LEU A 221 -26.21 29.17 -11.35
CA LEU A 221 -26.15 29.14 -12.80
C LEU A 221 -27.49 28.74 -13.44
N ARG A 222 -28.21 27.77 -12.85
CA ARG A 222 -29.59 27.43 -13.25
C ARG A 222 -30.51 28.64 -13.16
N ALA A 223 -30.49 29.33 -12.02
CA ALA A 223 -31.35 30.49 -11.78
C ALA A 223 -31.08 31.61 -12.80
N GLU A 224 -29.81 31.90 -13.10
CA GLU A 224 -29.43 32.91 -14.10
C GLU A 224 -29.85 32.52 -15.52
N LEU A 225 -29.75 31.24 -15.90
CA LEU A 225 -30.18 30.77 -17.21
C LEU A 225 -31.71 30.79 -17.39
N VAL A 226 -32.47 30.45 -16.33
CA VAL A 226 -33.93 30.62 -16.32
C VAL A 226 -34.29 32.11 -16.49
N ARG A 227 -33.60 33.00 -15.77
CA ARG A 227 -33.81 34.46 -15.86
C ARG A 227 -33.58 35.00 -17.29
N ARG A 228 -32.70 34.37 -18.05
CA ARG A 228 -32.42 34.69 -19.46
C ARG A 228 -33.37 34.02 -20.46
N GLY A 229 -34.44 33.39 -20.00
CA GLY A 229 -35.49 32.82 -20.84
C GLY A 229 -35.18 31.43 -21.40
N ARG A 230 -34.24 30.68 -20.80
CA ARG A 230 -34.00 29.28 -21.17
C ARG A 230 -34.98 28.36 -20.45
N THR A 231 -35.45 27.32 -21.15
CA THR A 231 -36.33 26.31 -20.55
C THR A 231 -35.55 25.38 -19.61
N THR A 232 -36.20 24.82 -18.60
CA THR A 232 -35.56 23.90 -17.65
C THR A 232 -34.90 22.69 -18.35
N ALA A 233 -35.50 22.20 -19.44
CA ALA A 233 -34.95 21.12 -20.26
C ALA A 233 -33.68 21.53 -21.03
N ASP A 234 -33.64 22.75 -21.59
CA ASP A 234 -32.43 23.29 -22.24
C ASP A 234 -31.32 23.53 -21.22
N ILE A 235 -31.68 24.01 -20.04
CA ILE A 235 -30.75 24.24 -18.93
C ILE A 235 -30.16 22.92 -18.45
N ASP A 236 -30.97 21.88 -18.27
CA ASP A 236 -30.48 20.56 -17.89
C ASP A 236 -29.62 19.92 -18.98
N ARG A 237 -29.88 20.22 -20.25
CA ARG A 237 -29.00 19.84 -21.37
C ARG A 237 -27.69 20.62 -21.39
N MET A 238 -27.70 21.89 -21.01
CA MET A 238 -26.52 22.79 -20.93
C MET A 238 -25.68 22.57 -19.67
N LEU A 239 -26.31 22.16 -18.56
CA LEU A 239 -25.71 22.00 -17.23
C LEU A 239 -25.49 20.55 -16.82
N SER A 240 -26.08 19.60 -17.55
CA SER A 240 -25.39 18.35 -17.84
C SER A 240 -23.94 18.71 -18.13
N ILE A 241 -23.00 17.99 -17.53
CA ILE A 241 -21.56 18.19 -17.58
C ILE A 241 -21.06 17.86 -19.01
N ALA A 242 -21.76 18.36 -20.04
CA ALA A 242 -21.86 17.79 -21.36
C ALA A 242 -20.53 17.83 -22.10
N PRO A 243 -19.69 18.88 -22.04
CA PRO A 243 -18.40 18.82 -22.75
C PRO A 243 -17.44 17.79 -22.15
N ALA A 244 -17.33 17.70 -20.82
CA ALA A 244 -16.40 16.77 -20.16
C ALA A 244 -16.95 15.34 -20.10
N CYS A 245 -18.25 15.16 -19.91
CA CYS A 245 -18.90 13.85 -19.98
C CYS A 245 -18.98 13.36 -21.43
N SER A 246 -19.33 14.20 -22.41
CA SER A 246 -19.25 13.80 -23.82
C SER A 246 -17.81 13.55 -24.25
N TYR A 247 -16.83 14.29 -23.73
CA TYR A 247 -15.42 13.97 -23.94
C TYR A 247 -15.06 12.60 -23.34
N ILE A 248 -15.38 12.34 -22.07
CA ILE A 248 -15.08 11.06 -21.41
C ILE A 248 -15.82 9.91 -22.09
N GLU A 249 -17.10 10.06 -22.41
CA GLU A 249 -17.91 9.08 -23.14
C GLU A 249 -17.34 8.84 -24.55
N ARG A 250 -16.88 9.89 -25.24
CA ARG A 250 -16.21 9.79 -26.53
C ARG A 250 -14.92 9.00 -26.44
N ILE A 251 -14.04 9.34 -25.49
CA ILE A 251 -12.77 8.64 -25.29
C ILE A 251 -13.04 7.19 -24.87
N HIS A 252 -14.00 6.95 -23.97
CA HIS A 252 -14.37 5.62 -23.49
C HIS A 252 -14.91 4.75 -24.63
N TRP A 253 -15.89 5.24 -25.38
CA TRP A 253 -16.42 4.55 -26.56
C TRP A 253 -15.33 4.31 -27.62
N ALA A 254 -14.47 5.29 -27.89
CA ALA A 254 -13.39 5.13 -28.86
C ALA A 254 -12.32 4.13 -28.43
N SER A 255 -12.10 3.91 -27.13
CA SER A 255 -11.06 3.02 -26.59
C SER A 255 -11.54 1.62 -26.21
N HIS A 256 -12.84 1.42 -26.05
CA HIS A 256 -13.43 0.15 -25.62
C HIS A 256 -14.59 -0.32 -26.51
N GLY A 257 -15.01 0.50 -27.47
CA GLY A 257 -16.09 0.18 -28.40
C GLY A 257 -15.59 -0.56 -29.65
N PRO A 258 -16.48 -0.84 -30.62
CA PRO A 258 -16.19 -1.65 -31.80
C PRO A 258 -15.08 -1.11 -32.74
N TYR A 259 -14.63 0.12 -32.50
CA TYR A 259 -13.61 0.83 -33.29
C TYR A 259 -12.36 1.18 -32.46
N ASP A 260 -12.12 0.46 -31.37
CA ASP A 260 -10.95 0.60 -30.50
C ASP A 260 -9.60 0.45 -31.23
N PHE A 261 -9.53 -0.48 -32.19
CA PHE A 261 -8.33 -0.70 -32.99
C PHE A 261 -7.90 0.57 -33.74
N ARG A 262 -8.84 1.44 -34.16
CA ARG A 262 -8.52 2.72 -34.83
C ARG A 262 -7.98 3.75 -33.84
N PHE A 263 -8.50 3.75 -32.62
CA PHE A 263 -8.03 4.61 -31.54
C PHE A 263 -6.59 4.23 -31.19
N PHE A 264 -6.32 2.95 -30.94
CA PHE A 264 -4.99 2.47 -30.58
C PHE A 264 -3.99 2.56 -31.73
N MET A 265 -4.35 2.24 -32.98
CA MET A 265 -3.47 2.47 -34.14
C MET A 265 -3.05 3.94 -34.29
N THR A 266 -3.98 4.87 -34.04
CA THR A 266 -3.71 6.31 -34.13
C THR A 266 -2.83 6.79 -32.97
N LEU A 267 -2.93 6.15 -31.80
CA LEU A 267 -2.06 6.37 -30.65
C LEU A 267 -0.66 5.75 -30.86
N GLU A 268 -0.59 4.50 -31.31
CA GLU A 268 0.61 3.68 -31.54
C GLU A 268 1.51 4.23 -32.61
N ALA A 269 0.95 4.74 -33.71
CA ALA A 269 1.73 5.40 -34.77
C ALA A 269 2.58 6.58 -34.25
N ARG A 270 2.37 7.01 -32.99
CA ARG A 270 3.13 8.08 -32.31
C ARG A 270 3.61 7.72 -30.90
N ILE A 271 3.40 6.49 -30.44
CA ILE A 271 3.81 6.00 -29.12
C ILE A 271 4.62 4.73 -29.35
N ASN A 272 5.94 4.81 -29.13
CA ASN A 272 6.67 3.63 -28.69
C ASN A 272 6.06 3.27 -27.33
N TYR A 273 5.27 2.20 -27.25
CA TYR A 273 4.63 1.76 -26.00
C TYR A 273 5.65 1.59 -24.87
N ASP A 274 6.90 1.29 -25.23
CA ASP A 274 8.05 1.18 -24.33
C ASP A 274 8.48 2.52 -23.68
N THR A 275 7.97 3.66 -24.14
CA THR A 275 8.37 5.01 -23.70
C THR A 275 7.23 5.86 -23.17
N TRP A 276 6.02 5.31 -23.04
CA TRP A 276 4.88 6.07 -22.50
C TRP A 276 5.14 6.46 -21.04
N GLN A 277 5.14 7.77 -20.77
CA GLN A 277 5.20 8.31 -19.42
C GLN A 277 3.98 9.20 -19.16
N PRO A 278 3.43 9.19 -17.93
CA PRO A 278 2.36 10.09 -17.56
C PRO A 278 2.85 11.55 -17.64
N PRO A 279 1.98 12.51 -18.01
CA PRO A 279 2.34 13.93 -18.04
C PRO A 279 2.83 14.40 -16.67
N ARG A 280 3.96 15.09 -16.65
CA ARG A 280 4.55 15.68 -15.43
C ARG A 280 4.25 17.18 -15.29
N SER A 281 3.63 17.77 -16.30
CA SER A 281 3.25 19.18 -16.32
C SER A 281 1.91 19.40 -17.04
N MET A 282 1.27 20.54 -16.77
CA MET A 282 0.06 20.96 -17.47
C MET A 282 0.27 21.11 -18.99
N SER A 283 1.46 21.52 -19.43
CA SER A 283 1.79 21.59 -20.85
C SER A 283 1.85 20.21 -21.50
N GLN A 284 2.43 19.21 -20.82
CA GLN A 284 2.43 17.82 -21.28
C GLN A 284 1.03 17.20 -21.27
N TYR A 285 0.20 17.56 -20.27
CA TYR A 285 -1.18 17.10 -20.18
C TYR A 285 -1.99 17.57 -21.40
N LYS A 286 -1.93 18.86 -21.75
CA LYS A 286 -2.59 19.41 -22.95
C LYS A 286 -2.13 18.74 -24.25
N VAL A 287 -0.84 18.45 -24.35
CA VAL A 287 -0.28 17.73 -25.52
C VAL A 287 -0.82 16.29 -25.59
N GLN A 288 -1.03 15.64 -24.45
CA GLN A 288 -1.58 14.29 -24.39
C GLN A 288 -3.09 14.25 -24.65
N GLU A 289 -3.83 15.20 -24.06
CA GLU A 289 -5.26 15.42 -24.29
C GLU A 289 -5.56 15.60 -25.78
N ALA A 290 -4.84 16.50 -26.46
CA ALA A 290 -4.96 16.71 -27.90
C ALA A 290 -4.53 15.50 -28.76
N ARG A 291 -3.82 14.52 -28.19
CA ARG A 291 -3.53 13.24 -28.88
C ARG A 291 -4.70 12.28 -28.73
N PHE A 292 -5.27 12.17 -27.53
CA PHE A 292 -6.45 11.37 -27.27
C PHE A 292 -7.66 11.84 -28.07
N GLU A 293 -7.85 13.16 -28.19
CA GLU A 293 -8.89 13.75 -29.06
C GLU A 293 -8.76 13.28 -30.50
N ARG A 294 -7.56 13.38 -31.09
CA ARG A 294 -7.30 12.96 -32.46
C ARG A 294 -7.46 11.46 -32.67
N ALA A 295 -7.08 10.64 -31.70
CA ALA A 295 -7.30 9.21 -31.74
C ALA A 295 -8.79 8.88 -31.73
N ALA A 296 -9.57 9.57 -30.89
CA ALA A 296 -11.01 9.41 -30.86
C ALA A 296 -11.69 9.93 -32.13
N ASP A 297 -11.21 11.03 -32.73
CA ASP A 297 -11.69 11.52 -34.04
C ASP A 297 -11.52 10.44 -35.12
N SER A 298 -10.42 9.68 -35.07
CA SER A 298 -10.12 8.60 -36.01
C SER A 298 -11.16 7.47 -35.90
N SER A 299 -11.50 7.07 -34.68
CA SER A 299 -12.56 6.07 -34.43
C SER A 299 -13.95 6.57 -34.84
N VAL A 300 -14.28 7.83 -34.54
CA VAL A 300 -15.55 8.45 -34.98
C VAL A 300 -15.65 8.47 -36.51
N ARG A 301 -14.58 8.87 -37.21
CA ARG A 301 -14.55 8.85 -38.68
C ARG A 301 -14.63 7.43 -39.25
N ALA A 302 -13.98 6.46 -38.62
CA ALA A 302 -14.05 5.07 -39.08
C ALA A 302 -15.45 4.48 -38.93
N ALA A 303 -16.11 4.74 -37.81
CA ALA A 303 -17.49 4.33 -37.58
C ALA A 303 -18.47 5.01 -38.55
N ALA A 304 -18.32 6.33 -38.73
CA ALA A 304 -19.11 7.07 -39.71
C ALA A 304 -18.84 6.61 -41.16
N GLY A 305 -17.60 6.26 -41.51
CA GLY A 305 -17.26 5.75 -42.84
C GLY A 305 -17.74 4.32 -43.11
N ALA A 306 -17.91 3.51 -42.06
CA ALA A 306 -18.38 2.13 -42.18
C ALA A 306 -19.91 2.01 -42.35
N ALA A 307 -20.66 3.02 -41.89
CA ALA A 307 -22.12 3.07 -42.03
C ALA A 307 -22.54 3.41 -43.47
N ARG A 308 -23.29 2.51 -44.11
CA ARG A 308 -23.77 2.72 -45.50
C ARG A 308 -25.00 3.63 -45.54
N ARG A 309 -25.80 3.63 -44.48
CA ARG A 309 -26.97 4.49 -44.29
C ARG A 309 -26.85 5.22 -42.96
N LEU A 310 -27.51 6.38 -42.85
CA LEU A 310 -27.54 7.17 -41.62
C LEU A 310 -28.13 6.37 -40.44
N GLU A 311 -29.10 5.50 -40.71
CA GLU A 311 -29.75 4.60 -39.74
C GLU A 311 -28.76 3.59 -39.12
N ASP A 312 -27.73 3.18 -39.87
CA ASP A 312 -26.75 2.19 -39.41
C ASP A 312 -25.90 2.72 -38.24
N LEU A 313 -25.82 4.05 -38.07
CA LEU A 313 -25.12 4.68 -36.94
C LEU A 313 -25.79 4.44 -35.58
N GLN A 314 -27.08 4.08 -35.58
CA GLN A 314 -27.83 3.74 -34.38
C GLN A 314 -27.86 2.23 -34.13
N SER A 315 -27.21 1.44 -34.99
CA SER A 315 -27.23 -0.01 -34.87
C SER A 315 -26.38 -0.50 -33.69
N PRO A 316 -26.69 -1.69 -33.14
CA PRO A 316 -25.85 -2.34 -32.14
C PRO A 316 -24.40 -2.61 -32.60
N ALA A 317 -24.14 -2.57 -33.91
CA ALA A 317 -22.80 -2.75 -34.46
C ALA A 317 -21.89 -1.52 -34.28
N VAL A 318 -22.48 -0.32 -34.13
CA VAL A 318 -21.76 0.93 -33.85
C VAL A 318 -21.72 1.21 -32.34
N ASP A 319 -22.75 0.78 -31.61
CA ASP A 319 -22.87 0.86 -30.15
C ASP A 319 -22.50 2.24 -29.59
N ALA A 320 -22.88 3.31 -30.31
CA ALA A 320 -22.57 4.66 -29.92
C ALA A 320 -23.57 5.19 -28.86
N PRO A 321 -23.09 5.80 -27.77
CA PRO A 321 -23.98 6.48 -26.83
C PRO A 321 -24.74 7.62 -27.53
N ALA A 322 -25.96 7.90 -27.05
CA ALA A 322 -26.84 8.90 -27.65
C ALA A 322 -26.21 10.31 -27.74
N SER A 323 -25.29 10.62 -26.83
CA SER A 323 -24.51 11.85 -26.80
C SER A 323 -23.57 12.03 -28.00
N LEU A 324 -23.09 10.94 -28.60
CA LEU A 324 -22.16 10.95 -29.75
C LEU A 324 -22.85 10.89 -31.11
N LEU A 325 -24.13 10.51 -31.16
CA LEU A 325 -24.88 10.40 -32.42
C LEU A 325 -24.87 11.70 -33.26
N PRO A 326 -25.05 12.91 -32.71
CA PRO A 326 -25.00 14.14 -33.51
C PRO A 326 -23.63 14.43 -34.13
N GLU A 327 -22.56 13.93 -33.52
CA GLU A 327 -21.20 14.05 -34.06
C GLU A 327 -20.97 13.03 -35.19
N LEU A 328 -21.31 11.76 -34.95
CA LEU A 328 -21.25 10.71 -35.97
C LEU A 328 -22.08 11.04 -37.22
N GLN A 329 -23.28 11.57 -37.05
CA GLN A 329 -24.15 11.99 -38.17
C GLN A 329 -23.52 13.14 -38.97
N ARG A 330 -22.93 14.13 -38.30
CA ARG A 330 -22.19 15.21 -38.98
C ARG A 330 -20.98 14.68 -39.76
N THR A 331 -20.20 13.79 -39.14
CA THR A 331 -19.04 13.18 -39.80
C THR A 331 -19.46 12.30 -40.98
N TRP A 332 -20.55 11.54 -40.83
CA TRP A 332 -21.11 10.72 -41.92
C TRP A 332 -21.54 11.59 -43.11
N ALA A 333 -22.23 12.71 -42.86
CA ALA A 333 -22.67 13.62 -43.91
C ALA A 333 -21.49 14.28 -44.67
N VAL A 334 -20.34 14.47 -44.00
CA VAL A 334 -19.10 14.96 -44.63
C VAL A 334 -18.46 13.87 -45.50
N LEU A 335 -18.49 12.60 -45.06
CA LEU A 335 -17.89 11.48 -45.77
C LEU A 335 -18.76 10.94 -46.91
N HIS A 336 -20.07 11.15 -46.83
CA HIS A 336 -21.08 10.76 -47.83
C HIS A 336 -21.86 12.00 -48.27
N PRO A 337 -21.23 12.93 -49.02
CA PRO A 337 -21.93 14.08 -49.55
C PRO A 337 -23.08 13.59 -50.44
N ALA A 338 -24.25 14.21 -50.30
CA ALA A 338 -25.41 13.87 -51.13
C ALA A 338 -25.02 14.01 -52.61
N GLY A 339 -25.15 12.91 -53.35
CA GLY A 339 -25.09 12.89 -54.81
C GLY A 339 -26.38 13.46 -55.39
#